data_AF-A0AAN7CNN2-F1
#
_entry.id   AF-A0AAN7CNN2-F1
#
_cell.length_a   1.000
_cell.length_b   1.000
_cell.length_c   1.000
_cell.angle_alpha   90.00
_cell.angle_beta   90.00
_cell.angle_gamma   90.00
#
_symmetry.space_group_name_H-M   'P 1'
#
loop_
_entity.id
_entity.type
_entity.pdbx_description
1 polymer ?
#
loop_
_entity_poly.entity_id
_entity_poly.type
_entity_poly.pdbx_seq_one_letter_code
_entity_poly.pdbx_strand_id
1 'polypeptide(L)'
;LNRGLKTVALRRFRASSAALGLGINDFLQATCEVYTSTVEDDRGLRDIVVKTLYKNSKWLDKEEVRDVLRGLGALTYDLVINMGQRRNV
;
A
#
# COMPACT_ATOMS: atom_id res chain seq x y z
N LEU A 1 12.92 -9.91 6.75
CA LEU A 1 13.05 -10.25 5.31
C LEU A 1 14.47 -9.99 4.81
N ASN A 2 15.10 -10.99 4.18
CA ASN A 2 16.41 -10.86 3.52
C ASN A 2 16.33 -9.79 2.40
N ARG A 3 17.33 -8.90 2.28
CA ARG A 3 17.30 -7.71 1.39
C ARG A 3 16.98 -8.05 -0.07
N GLY A 4 17.42 -9.22 -0.56
CA GLY A 4 17.13 -9.71 -1.90
C GLY A 4 15.64 -10.01 -2.15
N LEU A 5 14.97 -10.69 -1.21
CA LEU A 5 13.52 -10.99 -1.33
C LEU A 5 12.69 -9.71 -1.29
N LYS A 6 13.05 -8.77 -0.42
CA LYS A 6 12.41 -7.45 -0.35
C LYS A 6 12.46 -6.75 -1.69
N THR A 7 13.64 -6.64 -2.30
CA THR A 7 13.80 -5.94 -3.59
C THR A 7 13.03 -6.62 -4.71
N VAL A 8 12.98 -7.96 -4.74
CA VAL A 8 12.21 -8.71 -5.75
C VAL A 8 10.71 -8.55 -5.54
N ALA A 9 10.22 -8.63 -4.30
CA ALA A 9 8.82 -8.38 -3.96
C ALA A 9 8.41 -6.94 -4.29
N LEU A 10 9.27 -5.97 -3.95
CA LEU A 10 9.09 -4.55 -4.29
C LEU A 10 8.99 -4.33 -5.80
N ARG A 11 9.88 -4.97 -6.57
CA ARG A 11 9.94 -4.85 -8.02
C ARG A 11 8.74 -5.51 -8.69
N ARG A 12 8.31 -6.68 -8.22
CA ARG A 12 7.06 -7.32 -8.66
C ARG A 12 5.86 -6.47 -8.31
N PHE A 13 5.75 -6.01 -7.08
CA PHE A 13 4.64 -5.16 -6.66
C PHE A 13 4.54 -3.89 -7.50
N ARG A 14 5.67 -3.19 -7.72
CA ARG A 14 5.75 -1.99 -8.59
C ARG A 14 5.44 -2.28 -10.05
N ALA A 15 5.99 -3.36 -10.62
CA ALA A 15 5.75 -3.75 -12.00
C ALA A 15 4.27 -4.10 -12.22
N SER A 16 3.68 -4.82 -11.26
CA SER A 16 2.31 -5.29 -11.36
C SER A 16 1.26 -4.25 -10.94
N SER A 17 1.65 -3.17 -10.25
CA SER A 17 0.79 -1.99 -10.00
C SER A 17 0.95 -0.90 -11.06
N ALA A 18 2.05 -0.89 -11.83
CA ALA A 18 2.23 0.01 -12.97
C ALA A 18 1.67 -0.56 -14.28
N ALA A 19 1.71 -1.88 -14.48
CA ALA A 19 0.94 -2.56 -15.50
C ALA A 19 -0.46 -2.81 -14.94
N LEU A 20 -1.50 -2.52 -15.71
CA LEU A 20 -2.94 -2.64 -15.40
C LEU A 20 -3.45 -4.05 -14.98
N GLY A 21 -2.57 -4.96 -14.52
CA GLY A 21 -2.83 -6.39 -14.38
C GLY A 21 -2.95 -6.95 -12.96
N LEU A 22 -2.63 -6.21 -11.88
CA LEU A 22 -3.04 -6.65 -10.54
C LEU A 22 -4.51 -6.32 -10.33
N GLY A 23 -5.31 -7.36 -10.05
CA GLY A 23 -6.64 -7.16 -9.52
C GLY A 23 -6.55 -6.42 -8.18
N ILE A 24 -7.56 -5.61 -7.89
CA ILE A 24 -7.62 -4.88 -6.62
C ILE A 24 -7.49 -5.81 -5.41
N ASN A 25 -8.01 -7.04 -5.52
CA ASN A 25 -7.94 -8.06 -4.48
C ASN A 25 -6.51 -8.51 -4.18
N ASP A 26 -5.68 -8.73 -5.20
CA ASP A 26 -4.28 -9.13 -5.02
C ASP A 26 -3.49 -8.00 -4.33
N PHE A 27 -3.79 -6.74 -4.70
CA PHE A 27 -3.21 -5.58 -4.05
C PHE A 27 -3.61 -5.50 -2.56
N LEU A 28 -4.88 -5.75 -2.25
CA LEU A 28 -5.39 -5.71 -0.87
C LEU A 28 -4.77 -6.83 -0.02
N GLN A 29 -4.64 -8.04 -0.57
CA GLN A 29 -3.98 -9.14 0.13
C GLN A 29 -2.52 -8.79 0.48
N ALA A 30 -1.76 -8.32 -0.50
CA ALA A 30 -0.38 -7.90 -0.28
C ALA A 30 -0.27 -6.71 0.70
N THR A 31 -1.27 -5.82 0.70
CA THR A 31 -1.37 -4.72 1.67
C THR A 31 -1.51 -5.24 3.09
N CYS A 32 -2.38 -6.23 3.31
CA CYS A 32 -2.52 -6.89 4.62
C CYS A 32 -1.21 -7.53 5.06
N GLU A 33 -0.51 -8.25 4.19
CA GLU A 33 0.79 -8.84 4.51
C GLU A 33 1.83 -7.78 4.88
N VAL A 34 1.91 -6.68 4.13
CA VAL A 34 2.83 -5.58 4.43
C VAL A 34 2.56 -5.02 5.81
N TYR A 35 1.30 -4.70 6.14
CA TYR A 35 0.98 -4.04 7.41
C TYR A 35 0.95 -4.98 8.63
N THR A 36 0.89 -6.29 8.43
CA THR A 36 0.91 -7.29 9.52
C THR A 36 2.28 -7.94 9.73
N SER A 37 3.10 -8.06 8.68
CA SER A 37 4.37 -8.81 8.71
C SER A 37 5.62 -7.94 8.62
N THR A 38 5.49 -6.63 8.40
CA THR A 38 6.62 -5.68 8.45
C THR A 38 6.59 -4.88 9.75
N VAL A 39 7.76 -4.79 10.41
CA VAL A 39 7.96 -3.87 11.54
C VAL A 39 7.68 -2.44 11.10
N GLU A 40 7.13 -1.62 11.98
CA GLU A 40 6.57 -0.30 11.62
C GLU A 40 7.61 0.65 10.99
N ASP A 41 8.86 0.55 11.42
CA ASP A 41 9.98 1.38 10.93
C ASP A 41 10.49 0.96 9.53
N ASP A 42 10.04 -0.19 9.02
CA ASP A 42 10.40 -0.70 7.70
C ASP A 42 9.47 -0.14 6.61
N ARG A 43 9.58 1.19 6.44
CA ARG A 43 8.66 2.03 5.64
C ARG A 43 8.65 1.74 4.14
N GLY A 44 9.67 1.07 3.61
CA GLY A 44 9.86 0.93 2.16
C GLY A 44 8.68 0.29 1.42
N LEU A 45 8.04 -0.71 2.01
CA LEU A 45 6.85 -1.36 1.45
C LEU A 45 5.56 -0.58 1.75
N ARG A 46 5.41 -0.09 2.99
CA ARG A 46 4.27 0.71 3.43
C ARG A 46 4.11 1.98 2.58
N ASP A 47 5.20 2.68 2.31
CA ASP A 47 5.21 3.87 1.46
C ASP A 47 4.76 3.58 0.02
N ILE A 48 5.00 2.36 -0.50
CA ILE A 48 4.54 1.98 -1.84
C ILE A 48 3.03 1.73 -1.81
N VAL A 49 2.52 1.00 -0.82
CA VAL A 49 1.07 0.80 -0.64
C VAL A 49 0.36 2.15 -0.58
N VAL A 50 0.84 3.05 0.26
CA VAL A 50 0.28 4.40 0.43
C VAL A 50 0.34 5.20 -0.86
N LYS A 51 1.47 5.19 -1.57
CA LYS A 51 1.60 5.88 -2.87
C LYS A 51 0.67 5.31 -3.93
N THR A 52 0.46 3.99 -3.95
CA THR A 52 -0.44 3.33 -4.89
C THR A 52 -1.90 3.66 -4.60
N LEU A 53 -2.33 3.61 -3.34
CA LEU A 53 -3.69 4.01 -2.93
C LEU A 53 -3.95 5.49 -3.22
N TYR A 54 -2.99 6.37 -2.91
CA TYR A 54 -3.11 7.80 -3.19
C TYR A 54 -3.27 8.08 -4.70
N LYS A 55 -2.47 7.42 -5.55
CA LYS A 55 -2.56 7.55 -7.02
C LYS A 55 -3.86 6.99 -7.58
N ASN A 56 -4.43 5.99 -6.92
CA ASN A 56 -5.67 5.33 -7.33
C ASN A 56 -6.81 5.66 -6.35
N SER A 57 -6.98 6.93 -5.98
CA SER A 57 -7.97 7.35 -4.98
C SER A 57 -9.41 6.89 -5.30
N LYS A 58 -9.74 6.68 -6.58
CA LYS A 58 -11.01 6.06 -7.04
C LYS A 58 -11.26 4.64 -6.47
N TRP A 59 -10.22 3.94 -6.02
CA TRP A 59 -10.37 2.65 -5.34
C TRP A 59 -11.06 2.79 -3.98
N LEU A 60 -11.01 3.98 -3.37
CA LEU A 60 -11.71 4.25 -2.13
C LEU A 60 -13.24 4.23 -2.30
N ASP A 61 -13.78 4.18 -3.51
CA ASP A 61 -15.22 4.01 -3.74
C ASP A 61 -15.69 2.56 -3.54
N LYS A 62 -14.74 1.63 -3.46
CA LYS A 62 -15.00 0.21 -3.33
C LYS A 62 -15.01 -0.22 -1.87
N GLU A 63 -16.02 -1.00 -1.50
CA GLU A 63 -16.25 -1.44 -0.11
C GLU A 63 -15.07 -2.27 0.41
N GLU A 64 -14.56 -3.19 -0.41
CA GLU A 64 -13.45 -4.07 -0.03
C GLU A 64 -12.17 -3.29 0.35
N VAL A 65 -11.95 -2.12 -0.26
CA VAL A 65 -10.81 -1.24 0.04
C VAL A 65 -11.05 -0.51 1.36
N ARG A 66 -12.28 -0.04 1.59
CA ARG A 66 -12.66 0.64 2.84
C ARG A 66 -12.57 -0.29 4.03
N ASP A 67 -12.94 -1.55 3.86
CA ASP A 67 -12.86 -2.56 4.91
C ASP A 67 -11.42 -2.87 5.30
N VAL A 68 -10.51 -2.98 4.34
CA VAL A 68 -9.07 -3.14 4.62
C VAL A 68 -8.51 -1.92 5.34
N LEU A 69 -8.86 -0.71 4.92
CA LEU A 69 -8.45 0.52 5.61
C LEU A 69 -8.96 0.59 7.05
N ARG A 70 -10.22 0.19 7.27
CA ARG A 70 -10.82 0.13 8.61
C ARG A 70 -10.13 -0.90 9.50
N GLY A 71 -9.77 -2.06 8.94
CA GLY A 71 -9.05 -3.13 9.66
C GLY A 71 -7.58 -2.81 9.95
N LEU A 72 -6.94 -1.98 9.11
CA LEU A 72 -5.53 -1.62 9.22
C LEU A 72 -5.37 -0.15 9.61
N GLY A 73 -5.58 0.17 10.89
CA GLY A 73 -5.51 1.54 11.40
C GLY A 73 -4.20 2.27 11.06
N ALA A 74 -3.07 1.56 11.09
CA ALA A 74 -1.76 2.12 10.71
C ALA A 74 -1.69 2.53 9.23
N LEU A 75 -2.32 1.78 8.33
CA LEU A 75 -2.41 2.14 6.90
C LEU A 75 -3.24 3.40 6.72
N THR A 76 -4.37 3.49 7.41
CA THR A 76 -5.23 4.69 7.37
C THR A 76 -4.48 5.91 7.88
N TYR A 77 -3.74 5.78 9.00
CA TYR A 77 -2.88 6.83 9.52
C TYR A 77 -1.83 7.27 8.49
N ASP A 78 -1.05 6.34 7.94
CA ASP A 78 -0.01 6.64 6.96
C ASP A 78 -0.57 7.33 5.70
N LEU A 79 -1.75 6.90 5.24
CA LEU A 79 -2.42 7.49 4.08
C LEU A 79 -2.82 8.96 4.33
N VAL A 80 -3.39 9.25 5.51
CA VAL A 80 -3.77 10.61 5.91
C VAL A 80 -2.54 11.51 6.05
N ILE A 81 -1.45 11.03 6.67
CA ILE A 81 -0.21 11.80 6.78
C ILE A 81 0.38 12.11 5.40
N ASN A 82 0.44 11.14 4.50
CA ASN A 82 0.91 11.36 3.13
C ASN A 82 0.01 12.35 2.36
N MET A 83 -1.31 12.31 2.57
CA MET A 83 -2.23 13.31 1.98
C MET A 83 -1.96 14.72 2.49
N GLY A 84 -1.73 14.88 3.80
CA GLY A 84 -1.41 16.18 4.41
C GLY A 84 -0.09 16.76 3.88
N GLN A 85 0.95 15.93 3.80
CA GLN A 85 2.26 16.35 3.28
C GLN A 85 2.19 16.84 1.83
N ARG A 86 1.37 16.20 0.98
CA ARG A 86 1.22 16.56 -0.44
C ARG A 86 0.38 17.81 -0.69
N ARG A 87 -0.40 18.27 0.28
CA ARG A 87 -1.17 19.53 0.17
C ARG A 87 -0.34 20.76 0.49
N ASN A 88 0.83 20.59 1.10
CA ASN A 88 1.74 21.66 1.52
C ASN A 88 2.94 21.83 0.57
N VAL A 89 2.84 21.30 -0.66
CA VAL A 89 3.83 21.38 -1.74
C VAL A 89 3.16 21.96 -2.97
#